data_AF-E9DPS8-F1
#
_entry.id   AF-E9DPS8-F1
#
_cell.length_a   1.000
_cell.length_b   1.000
_cell.length_c   1.000
_cell.angle_alpha   90.00
_cell.angle_beta   90.00
_cell.angle_gamma   90.00
#
_symmetry.space_group_name_H-M   'P 1'
#
loop_
_entity.id
_entity.type
_entity.pdbx_description
1 polymer ?
#
loop_
_entity_poly.entity_id
_entity_poly.type
_entity_poly.pdbx_seq_one_letter_code
_entity_poly.pdbx_strand_id
1 'polypeptide(L)'
;MILPDWMLEERPEVTKVGKNSFLIRNRHHLEALIQKFETHPVPVASIFHPTTKVLLLLLFLFSVGISRNLTVLWILGLVLGFGVAFLPHSVLVRTLKKTILLLVFPIIIYLPHLLFSGGQTLFLLRLPLIALAIAYYSETSTISEMLAALKGLHFPDLILLQLDITIKYIDVFGKQLMDLLKGIEARSYGGNHRFQIGSNVWGILYLKAIRYGEELTQAMEARCFVGEYVKSSRSFTWKDWFALVGLVVVILGQILLGG
;
A
#
# COMPACT_ATOMS: atom_id res chain seq x y z
N MET A 1 1.12 -54.72 30.51
CA MET A 1 0.40 -54.28 29.29
C MET A 1 1.34 -54.54 28.13
N ILE A 2 1.03 -55.51 27.28
CA ILE A 2 1.88 -55.87 26.13
C ILE A 2 1.65 -54.79 25.07
N LEU A 3 2.71 -54.07 24.70
CA LEU A 3 2.63 -53.09 23.62
C LEU A 3 2.39 -53.86 22.31
N PRO A 4 1.39 -53.48 21.50
CA PRO A 4 1.10 -54.19 20.26
C PRO A 4 2.21 -53.98 19.22
N ASP A 5 2.48 -55.00 18.42
CA ASP A 5 3.69 -55.16 17.60
C ASP A 5 3.95 -54.01 16.61
N TRP A 6 2.89 -53.38 16.08
CA TRP A 6 2.98 -52.21 15.19
C TRP A 6 3.56 -50.95 15.83
N MET A 7 3.63 -50.91 17.16
CA MET A 7 4.18 -49.81 17.95
C MET A 7 5.65 -50.04 18.31
N LEU A 8 6.13 -51.28 18.18
CA LEU A 8 7.53 -51.70 18.39
C LEU A 8 8.34 -51.60 17.09
N GLU A 9 7.66 -51.40 15.95
CA GLU A 9 8.28 -51.29 14.64
C GLU A 9 8.92 -49.89 14.48
N GLU A 10 10.26 -49.86 14.32
CA GLU A 10 10.99 -48.62 14.03
C GLU A 10 10.52 -48.07 12.69
N ARG A 11 9.76 -46.97 12.76
CA ARG A 11 9.30 -46.30 11.54
C ARG A 11 10.53 -45.74 10.81
N PRO A 12 10.65 -45.97 9.50
CA PRO A 12 11.73 -45.37 8.73
C PRO A 12 11.69 -43.85 8.93
N GLU A 13 12.83 -43.24 9.23
CA GLU A 13 12.94 -41.78 9.29
C GLU A 13 12.41 -41.23 7.97
N VAL A 14 11.34 -40.44 8.06
CA VAL A 14 10.72 -39.82 6.90
C VAL A 14 11.71 -38.77 6.38
N THR A 15 12.62 -39.22 5.52
CA THR A 15 13.54 -38.34 4.82
C THR A 15 12.70 -37.35 4.02
N LYS A 16 13.00 -36.05 4.18
CA LYS A 16 12.34 -34.95 3.48
C LYS A 16 12.62 -35.02 1.97
N VAL A 17 12.01 -35.98 1.27
CA VAL A 17 12.13 -36.14 -0.18
C VAL A 17 10.88 -35.54 -0.83
N GLY A 18 10.74 -34.23 -0.70
CA GLY A 18 9.73 -33.46 -1.40
C GLY A 18 10.41 -32.34 -2.18
N LYS A 19 10.25 -32.30 -3.51
CA LYS A 19 10.56 -31.09 -4.28
C LYS A 19 9.54 -30.03 -3.85
N ASN A 20 9.92 -29.21 -2.87
CA ASN A 20 9.08 -28.17 -2.28
C ASN A 20 8.45 -27.32 -3.39
N SER A 21 7.12 -27.36 -3.52
CA SER A 21 6.37 -26.49 -4.43
C SER A 21 6.79 -25.04 -4.20
N PHE A 22 6.95 -24.26 -5.28
CA PHE A 22 7.39 -22.86 -5.22
C PHE A 22 6.58 -22.05 -4.20
N LEU A 23 5.27 -22.31 -4.10
CA LEU A 23 4.38 -21.65 -3.15
C LEU A 23 4.73 -21.99 -1.69
N ILE A 24 5.04 -23.24 -1.39
CA ILE A 24 5.43 -23.69 -0.04
C ILE A 24 6.80 -23.07 0.32
N ARG A 25 7.74 -23.05 -0.63
CA ARG A 25 9.07 -22.44 -0.41
C ARG A 25 8.98 -20.95 -0.10
N ASN A 26 8.04 -20.23 -0.73
CA ASN A 26 7.85 -18.80 -0.54
C ASN A 26 6.80 -18.44 0.52
N ARG A 27 6.29 -19.41 1.29
CA ARG A 27 5.28 -19.18 2.34
C ARG A 27 5.72 -18.10 3.32
N HIS A 28 6.97 -18.13 3.77
CA HIS A 28 7.52 -17.14 4.71
C HIS A 28 7.49 -15.71 4.15
N HIS A 29 7.67 -15.54 2.83
CA HIS A 29 7.52 -14.23 2.19
C HIS A 29 6.05 -13.80 2.16
N LEU A 30 5.14 -14.74 1.91
CA LEU A 30 3.70 -14.49 1.91
C LEU A 30 3.19 -14.12 3.32
N GLU A 31 3.72 -14.79 4.34
CA GLU A 31 3.44 -14.52 5.76
C GLU A 31 3.96 -13.15 6.17
N ALA A 32 5.19 -12.80 5.78
CA ALA A 32 5.74 -11.46 6.00
C ALA A 32 4.93 -10.36 5.29
N LEU A 33 4.35 -10.65 4.12
CA LEU A 33 3.47 -9.71 3.40
C LEU A 33 2.14 -9.53 4.11
N ILE A 34 1.48 -10.62 4.52
CA ILE A 34 0.20 -10.55 5.26
C ILE A 34 0.38 -9.84 6.60
N GLN A 35 1.45 -10.15 7.34
CA GLN A 35 1.74 -9.51 8.61
C GLN A 35 1.92 -7.98 8.46
N LYS A 36 2.40 -7.52 7.30
CA LYS A 36 2.53 -6.10 6.99
C LYS A 36 1.17 -5.41 6.74
N PHE A 37 0.16 -6.15 6.27
CA PHE A 37 -1.22 -5.66 6.22
C PHE A 37 -1.87 -5.61 7.61
N GLU A 38 -1.49 -6.52 8.51
CA GLU A 38 -1.97 -6.54 9.90
C GLU A 38 -1.35 -5.49 10.80
N THR A 39 -0.11 -5.06 10.54
CA THR A 39 0.49 -3.96 11.29
C THR A 39 -0.27 -2.67 11.03
N HIS A 40 -1.23 -2.37 11.92
CA HIS A 40 -1.97 -1.12 11.89
C HIS A 40 -0.98 0.06 11.90
N PRO A 41 -1.11 1.04 10.98
CA PRO A 41 -0.33 2.25 11.08
C PRO A 41 -0.62 2.89 12.43
N VAL A 42 0.44 3.29 13.14
CA VAL A 42 0.32 4.08 14.36
C VAL A 42 -0.57 5.27 14.02
N PRO A 43 -1.68 5.51 14.74
CA PRO A 43 -2.60 6.59 14.43
C PRO A 43 -1.88 7.90 14.70
N VAL A 44 -1.21 8.43 13.68
CA VAL A 44 -0.77 9.82 13.69
C VAL A 44 -2.08 10.61 13.61
N ALA A 45 -2.39 11.34 14.68
CA ALA A 45 -3.57 12.19 14.72
C ALA A 45 -3.55 13.10 13.49
N SER A 46 -4.37 12.77 12.50
CA SER A 46 -4.46 13.54 11.27
C SER A 46 -5.04 14.90 11.61
N ILE A 47 -4.28 15.98 11.38
CA ILE A 47 -4.72 17.36 11.67
C ILE A 47 -5.62 17.89 10.54
N PHE A 48 -5.42 17.42 9.31
CA PHE A 48 -6.10 17.90 8.10
C PHE A 48 -7.23 16.96 7.66
N HIS A 49 -8.22 17.52 6.96
CA HIS A 49 -9.27 16.72 6.35
C HIS A 49 -8.69 15.77 5.27
N PRO A 50 -9.19 14.52 5.12
CA PRO A 50 -8.62 13.56 4.17
C PRO A 50 -8.61 14.04 2.72
N THR A 51 -9.67 14.70 2.25
CA THR A 51 -9.73 15.27 0.88
C THR A 51 -8.66 16.34 0.68
N THR A 52 -8.43 17.18 1.70
CA THR A 52 -7.43 18.23 1.67
C THR A 52 -6.03 17.67 1.56
N LYS A 53 -5.70 16.60 2.28
CA LYS A 53 -4.39 15.97 2.18
C LYS A 53 -4.09 15.47 0.75
N VAL A 54 -5.07 14.81 0.12
CA VAL A 54 -4.92 14.31 -1.27
C VAL A 54 -4.76 15.47 -2.25
N LEU A 55 -5.61 16.49 -2.13
CA LEU A 55 -5.52 17.69 -2.96
C LEU A 55 -4.19 18.42 -2.77
N LEU A 56 -3.72 18.55 -1.52
CA LEU A 56 -2.44 19.16 -1.20
C LEU A 56 -1.28 18.37 -1.83
N LEU A 57 -1.29 17.03 -1.73
CA LEU A 57 -0.30 16.21 -2.41
C LEU A 57 -0.34 16.40 -3.92
N LEU A 58 -1.52 16.37 -4.54
CA LEU A 58 -1.68 16.54 -6.00
C LEU A 58 -1.16 17.91 -6.44
N LEU A 59 -1.59 18.98 -5.77
CA LEU A 59 -1.15 20.35 -6.06
C LEU A 59 0.36 20.51 -5.83
N PHE A 60 0.91 19.91 -4.79
CA PHE A 60 2.35 19.93 -4.53
C PHE A 60 3.13 19.24 -5.65
N LEU A 61 2.71 18.03 -6.07
CA LEU A 61 3.33 17.32 -7.18
C LEU A 61 3.23 18.11 -8.49
N PHE A 62 2.09 18.75 -8.73
CA PHE A 62 1.91 19.63 -9.89
C PHE A 62 2.86 20.83 -9.84
N SER A 63 2.98 21.49 -8.68
CA SER A 63 3.89 22.62 -8.48
C SER A 63 5.36 22.23 -8.69
N VAL A 64 5.78 21.05 -8.20
CA VAL A 64 7.14 20.53 -8.45
C VAL A 64 7.36 20.20 -9.93
N GLY A 65 6.34 19.68 -10.61
CA GLY A 65 6.39 19.34 -12.03
C GLY A 65 6.54 20.55 -12.95
N ILE A 66 5.77 21.62 -12.69
CA ILE A 66 5.80 22.84 -13.52
C ILE A 66 7.00 23.75 -13.21
N SER A 67 7.58 23.67 -12.01
CA SER A 67 8.65 24.56 -11.56
C SER A 67 9.92 24.44 -12.39
N ARG A 68 10.31 25.45 -13.16
CA ARG A 68 11.67 25.51 -13.77
C ARG A 68 12.65 26.36 -12.97
N ASN A 69 12.18 27.09 -11.97
CA ASN A 69 13.02 27.88 -11.08
C ASN A 69 13.57 27.02 -9.93
N LEU A 70 14.89 27.04 -9.76
CA LEU A 70 15.58 26.29 -8.70
C LEU A 70 15.18 26.80 -7.31
N THR A 71 15.01 28.12 -7.15
CA THR A 71 14.62 28.76 -5.89
C THR A 71 13.27 28.28 -5.38
N VAL A 72 12.29 28.10 -6.26
CA VAL A 72 10.95 27.63 -5.87
C VAL A 72 11.00 26.18 -5.42
N LEU A 73 11.79 25.34 -6.09
CA LEU A 73 11.99 23.96 -5.64
C LEU A 73 12.67 23.87 -4.27
N TRP A 74 13.62 24.77 -3.98
CA TRP A 74 14.23 24.87 -2.64
C TRP A 74 13.23 25.27 -1.57
N ILE A 75 12.38 26.27 -1.84
CA ILE A 75 11.34 26.71 -0.91
C ILE A 75 10.35 25.57 -0.64
N LEU A 76 9.88 24.89 -1.68
CA LEU A 76 9.00 23.72 -1.55
C LEU A 76 9.68 22.58 -0.77
N GLY A 77 10.97 22.35 -1.01
CA GLY A 77 11.80 21.41 -0.26
C GLY A 77 11.90 21.74 1.22
N LEU A 78 12.12 23.00 1.57
CA LEU A 78 12.19 23.44 2.97
C LEU A 78 10.84 23.30 3.67
N VAL A 79 9.73 23.68 3.02
CA VAL A 79 8.39 23.54 3.59
C VAL A 79 8.07 22.06 3.85
N LEU A 80 8.35 21.19 2.87
CA LEU A 80 8.09 19.76 3.01
C LEU A 80 9.04 19.10 4.03
N GLY A 81 10.31 19.49 4.04
CA GLY A 81 11.30 19.02 5.01
C GLY A 81 10.95 19.44 6.44
N PHE A 82 10.48 20.67 6.64
CA PHE A 82 9.95 21.13 7.93
C PHE A 82 8.75 20.28 8.34
N GLY A 83 7.78 20.07 7.45
CA GLY A 83 6.64 19.20 7.70
C GLY A 83 7.01 17.78 8.13
N VAL A 84 8.04 17.18 7.50
CA VAL A 84 8.58 15.86 7.87
C VAL A 84 9.31 15.91 9.21
N ALA A 85 10.03 16.97 9.54
CA ALA A 85 10.79 17.09 10.78
C ALA A 85 9.92 17.13 12.06
N PHE A 86 8.67 17.59 11.96
CA PHE A 86 7.71 17.56 13.08
C PHE A 86 7.09 16.18 13.32
N LEU A 87 7.39 15.17 12.50
CA LEU A 87 6.85 13.83 12.71
C LEU A 87 7.56 13.14 13.89
N PRO A 88 6.84 12.27 14.62
CA PRO A 88 7.46 11.43 15.63
C PRO A 88 8.59 10.58 15.02
N HIS A 89 9.65 10.36 15.81
CA HIS A 89 10.91 9.76 15.34
C HIS A 89 10.72 8.44 14.56
N SER A 90 9.80 7.59 14.99
CA SER A 90 9.49 6.32 14.32
C SER A 90 8.94 6.49 12.90
N VAL A 91 8.07 7.49 12.69
CA VAL A 91 7.45 7.78 11.39
C VAL A 91 8.44 8.52 10.49
N LEU A 92 9.30 9.36 11.06
CA LEU A 92 10.36 10.05 10.32
C LEU A 92 11.35 9.07 9.69
N VAL A 93 11.90 8.12 10.48
CA VAL A 93 12.85 7.12 9.97
C VAL A 93 12.20 6.23 8.89
N ARG A 94 10.93 5.86 9.09
CA ARG A 94 10.18 5.06 8.11
C ARG A 94 9.93 5.82 6.81
N THR A 95 9.58 7.11 6.91
CA THR A 95 9.40 8.00 5.76
C THR A 95 10.69 8.11 4.97
N LEU A 96 11.82 8.37 5.63
CA LEU A 96 13.14 8.46 4.98
C LEU A 96 13.54 7.14 4.32
N LYS A 97 13.34 6.00 4.99
CA LYS A 97 13.63 4.69 4.41
C LYS A 97 12.79 4.42 3.16
N LYS A 98 11.50 4.77 3.19
CA LYS A 98 10.63 4.70 2.01
C LYS A 98 11.12 5.64 0.90
N THR A 99 11.47 6.88 1.21
CA THR A 99 11.99 7.84 0.22
C THR A 99 13.22 7.28 -0.49
N ILE A 100 14.19 6.73 0.25
CA ILE A 100 15.38 6.10 -0.32
C ILE A 100 14.98 4.95 -1.24
N LEU A 101 14.09 4.07 -0.79
CA LEU A 101 13.60 2.94 -1.59
C LEU A 101 12.92 3.39 -2.90
N LEU A 102 12.08 4.42 -2.84
CA LEU A 102 11.42 5.00 -4.02
C LEU A 102 12.41 5.67 -4.99
N LEU A 103 13.54 6.15 -4.48
CA LEU A 103 14.54 6.88 -5.27
C LEU A 103 15.50 5.94 -6.03
N VAL A 104 15.69 4.70 -5.56
CA VAL A 104 16.61 3.73 -6.18
C VAL A 104 16.29 3.53 -7.66
N PHE A 105 15.03 3.26 -8.00
CA PHE A 105 14.64 2.93 -9.37
C PHE A 105 14.77 4.12 -10.34
N PRO A 106 14.26 5.33 -10.02
CA PRO A 106 14.47 6.51 -10.86
C PRO A 106 15.95 6.88 -11.06
N ILE A 107 16.79 6.73 -10.02
CA ILE A 107 18.23 7.01 -10.15
C ILE A 107 18.88 6.04 -11.12
N ILE A 108 18.57 4.73 -11.04
CA ILE A 108 19.14 3.73 -11.95
C ILE A 108 18.79 4.08 -13.41
N ILE A 109 17.56 4.51 -13.66
CA ILE A 109 17.12 4.95 -15.00
C ILE A 109 17.80 6.24 -15.44
N TYR A 110 18.03 7.18 -14.52
CA TYR A 110 18.64 8.48 -14.84
C TYR A 110 20.17 8.43 -14.94
N LEU A 111 20.80 7.41 -14.36
CA LEU A 111 22.26 7.25 -14.29
C LEU A 111 22.96 7.36 -15.66
N PRO A 112 22.48 6.72 -16.74
CA PRO A 112 23.11 6.84 -18.05
C PRO A 112 23.14 8.29 -18.54
N HIS A 113 22.02 9.00 -18.40
CA HIS A 113 21.91 10.38 -18.84
C HIS A 113 22.86 11.31 -18.06
N LEU A 114 23.06 11.06 -16.77
CA LEU A 114 23.97 11.82 -15.92
C LEU A 114 25.44 11.66 -16.34
N LEU A 115 25.83 10.47 -16.80
CA LEU A 115 27.18 10.18 -17.28
C LEU A 115 27.47 10.82 -18.65
N PHE A 116 26.50 10.86 -19.56
CA PHE A 116 26.73 11.32 -20.94
C PHE A 116 26.53 12.83 -21.16
N SER A 117 25.57 13.46 -20.50
CA SER A 117 25.10 14.81 -20.88
C SER A 117 25.32 15.90 -19.84
N GLY A 118 25.91 15.58 -18.68
CA GLY A 118 25.99 16.50 -17.54
C GLY A 118 24.58 16.73 -16.96
N GLY A 119 24.28 16.06 -15.85
CA GLY A 119 22.92 16.00 -15.31
C GLY A 119 22.24 17.36 -15.13
N GLN A 120 20.95 17.42 -15.46
CA GLN A 120 20.11 18.58 -15.18
C GLN A 120 19.87 18.69 -13.68
N THR A 121 20.41 19.74 -13.06
CA THR A 121 20.28 20.01 -11.61
C THR A 121 18.81 20.09 -11.16
N LEU A 122 17.92 20.62 -12.01
CA LEU A 122 16.48 20.66 -11.76
C LEU A 122 15.87 19.26 -11.62
N PHE A 123 16.27 18.31 -12.48
CA PHE A 123 15.74 16.95 -12.43
C PHE A 123 16.22 16.20 -11.20
N LEU A 124 17.51 16.35 -10.86
CA LEU A 124 18.12 15.78 -9.67
C LEU A 124 17.42 16.22 -8.37
N LEU A 125 16.92 17.45 -8.31
CA LEU A 125 16.22 17.97 -7.14
C LEU A 125 14.72 17.61 -7.12
N ARG A 126 14.08 17.47 -8.29
CA ARG A 126 12.67 17.05 -8.41
C ARG A 126 12.44 15.63 -7.91
N LEU A 127 13.33 14.69 -8.27
CA LEU A 127 13.20 13.28 -7.90
C LEU A 127 13.05 13.03 -6.39
N PRO A 128 13.97 13.50 -5.52
CA PRO A 128 13.85 13.29 -4.07
C PRO A 128 12.65 14.04 -3.50
N LEU A 129 12.28 15.19 -4.07
CA LEU A 129 11.14 15.97 -3.59
C LEU A 129 9.80 15.27 -3.83
N ILE A 130 9.62 14.70 -5.04
CA ILE A 130 8.46 13.87 -5.38
C ILE A 130 8.43 12.61 -4.52
N ALA A 131 9.55 11.91 -4.40
CA ALA A 131 9.64 10.70 -3.60
C ALA A 131 9.32 10.96 -2.12
N LEU A 132 9.81 12.07 -1.56
CA LEU A 132 9.58 12.46 -0.17
C LEU A 132 8.11 12.87 0.06
N ALA A 133 7.48 13.58 -0.89
CA ALA A 133 6.06 13.92 -0.81
C ALA A 133 5.16 12.68 -0.80
N ILE A 134 5.43 11.71 -1.69
CA ILE A 134 4.70 10.45 -1.75
C ILE A 134 4.92 9.62 -0.48
N ALA A 135 6.17 9.54 0.00
CA ALA A 135 6.50 8.82 1.23
C ALA A 135 5.82 9.44 2.46
N TYR A 136 5.80 10.78 2.55
CA TYR A 136 5.13 11.52 3.62
C TYR A 136 3.63 11.24 3.66
N TYR A 137 2.95 11.31 2.50
CA TYR A 137 1.52 11.00 2.43
C TYR A 137 1.23 9.53 2.75
N SER A 138 2.05 8.60 2.25
CA SER A 138 1.89 7.16 2.50
C SER A 138 2.01 6.78 3.97
N GLU A 139 2.78 7.52 4.77
CA GLU A 139 2.93 7.26 6.21
C GLU A 139 1.90 7.99 7.07
N THR A 140 1.38 9.13 6.61
CA THR A 140 0.48 9.98 7.39
C THR A 140 -1.00 9.76 7.09
N SER A 141 -1.33 8.95 6.09
CA SER A 141 -2.71 8.73 5.62
C SER A 141 -3.05 7.25 5.58
N THR A 142 -4.25 6.91 6.05
CA THR A 142 -4.76 5.54 5.99
C THR A 142 -5.52 5.29 4.69
N ILE A 143 -5.71 4.01 4.35
CA ILE A 143 -6.51 3.64 3.17
C ILE A 143 -7.96 4.13 3.30
N SER A 144 -8.54 4.07 4.50
CA SER A 144 -9.89 4.58 4.76
C SER A 144 -9.97 6.09 4.56
N GLU A 145 -8.96 6.85 5.00
CA GLU A 145 -8.84 8.29 4.73
C GLU A 145 -8.73 8.57 3.22
N MET A 146 -7.96 7.75 2.49
CA MET A 146 -7.84 7.88 1.04
C MET A 146 -9.18 7.63 0.33
N LEU A 147 -9.93 6.58 0.69
CA LEU A 147 -11.25 6.30 0.11
C LEU A 147 -12.25 7.44 0.41
N ALA A 148 -12.23 7.97 1.64
CA ALA A 148 -13.00 9.15 2.01
C ALA A 148 -12.60 10.39 1.18
N ALA A 149 -11.31 10.56 0.90
CA ALA A 149 -10.80 11.63 0.07
C ALA A 149 -11.31 11.52 -1.37
N LEU A 150 -11.29 10.31 -1.96
CA LEU A 150 -11.85 10.06 -3.28
C LEU A 150 -13.36 10.34 -3.32
N LYS A 151 -14.11 10.03 -2.24
CA LYS A 151 -15.51 10.42 -2.16
C LYS A 151 -15.72 11.93 -2.27
N GLY A 152 -14.90 12.72 -1.59
CA GLY A 152 -14.97 14.18 -1.70
C GLY A 152 -14.55 14.72 -3.07
N LEU A 153 -13.79 13.95 -3.86
CA LEU A 153 -13.49 14.23 -5.26
C LEU A 153 -14.61 13.81 -6.23
N HIS A 154 -15.80 13.48 -5.72
CA HIS A 154 -16.98 13.07 -6.50
C HIS A 154 -16.80 11.77 -7.31
N PHE A 155 -15.98 10.83 -6.82
CA PHE A 155 -15.95 9.49 -7.41
C PHE A 155 -17.29 8.75 -7.18
N PRO A 156 -17.75 7.93 -8.14
CA PRO A 156 -18.99 7.16 -7.99
C PRO A 156 -18.95 6.21 -6.79
N ASP A 157 -20.04 6.19 -6.01
CA ASP A 157 -20.14 5.37 -4.79
C ASP A 157 -19.96 3.87 -5.05
N LEU A 158 -20.43 3.37 -6.19
CA LEU A 158 -20.24 1.97 -6.61
C LEU A 158 -18.75 1.61 -6.75
N ILE A 159 -17.94 2.51 -7.32
CA ILE A 159 -16.50 2.27 -7.50
C ILE A 159 -15.79 2.29 -6.15
N LEU A 160 -16.16 3.23 -5.27
CA LEU A 160 -15.59 3.33 -3.92
C LEU A 160 -15.90 2.08 -3.10
N LEU A 161 -17.14 1.61 -3.16
CA LEU A 161 -17.56 0.38 -2.52
C LEU A 161 -16.78 -0.83 -3.04
N GLN A 162 -16.63 -0.95 -4.37
CA GLN A 162 -15.85 -2.03 -4.97
C GLN A 162 -14.39 -2.00 -4.51
N LEU A 163 -13.76 -0.81 -4.45
CA LEU A 163 -12.39 -0.65 -3.97
C LEU A 163 -12.25 -1.01 -2.48
N ASP A 164 -13.17 -0.53 -1.64
CA ASP A 164 -13.18 -0.82 -0.21
C ASP A 164 -13.30 -2.33 0.06
N ILE A 165 -14.28 -2.98 -0.59
CA ILE A 165 -14.45 -4.44 -0.52
C ILE A 165 -13.18 -5.15 -1.01
N THR A 166 -12.65 -4.77 -2.18
CA THR A 166 -11.44 -5.40 -2.75
C THR A 166 -10.26 -5.33 -1.79
N ILE A 167 -10.00 -4.16 -1.19
CA ILE A 167 -8.87 -3.98 -0.27
C ILE A 167 -9.04 -4.85 0.98
N LYS A 168 -10.23 -4.87 1.58
CA LYS A 168 -10.52 -5.73 2.75
C LYS A 168 -10.37 -7.20 2.41
N TYR A 169 -10.84 -7.62 1.24
CA TYR A 169 -10.83 -9.01 0.82
C TYR A 169 -9.45 -9.50 0.37
N ILE A 170 -8.52 -8.63 -0.03
CA ILE A 170 -7.11 -9.01 -0.25
C ILE A 170 -6.50 -9.59 1.03
N ASP A 171 -6.75 -8.99 2.20
CA ASP A 171 -6.28 -9.51 3.49
C ASP A 171 -6.95 -10.85 3.84
N VAL A 172 -8.28 -10.91 3.71
CA VAL A 172 -9.08 -12.12 3.99
C VAL A 172 -8.63 -13.30 3.12
N PHE A 173 -8.46 -13.09 1.81
CA PHE A 173 -7.99 -14.14 0.90
C PHE A 173 -6.51 -14.47 1.10
N GLY A 174 -5.68 -13.49 1.48
CA GLY A 174 -4.29 -13.73 1.88
C GLY A 174 -4.20 -14.73 3.05
N LYS A 175 -5.00 -14.52 4.09
CA LYS A 175 -5.09 -15.43 5.25
C LYS A 175 -5.56 -16.83 4.85
N GLN A 176 -6.59 -16.91 4.01
CA GLN A 176 -7.08 -18.20 3.53
C GLN A 176 -6.07 -18.95 2.67
N LEU A 177 -5.34 -18.22 1.83
CA LEU A 177 -4.24 -18.78 1.06
C LEU A 177 -3.17 -19.35 2.01
N MET A 178 -2.81 -18.62 3.06
CA MET A 178 -1.87 -19.10 4.08
C MET A 178 -2.32 -20.40 4.75
N ASP A 179 -3.59 -20.49 5.16
CA ASP A 179 -4.17 -21.68 5.78
C ASP A 179 -4.16 -22.88 4.82
N LEU A 180 -4.48 -22.65 3.54
CA LEU A 180 -4.40 -23.68 2.50
C LEU A 180 -2.97 -24.18 2.31
N LEU A 181 -1.98 -23.28 2.25
CA LEU A 181 -0.57 -23.65 2.14
C LEU A 181 -0.09 -24.47 3.35
N LYS A 182 -0.45 -24.06 4.57
CA LYS A 182 -0.12 -24.79 5.80
C LYS A 182 -0.73 -26.20 5.81
N GLY A 183 -1.99 -26.33 5.39
CA GLY A 183 -2.67 -27.63 5.28
C GLY A 183 -2.05 -28.55 4.23
N ILE A 184 -1.64 -28.01 3.08
CA ILE A 184 -0.97 -28.78 2.03
C ILE A 184 0.41 -29.25 2.49
N GLU A 185 1.16 -28.40 3.18
CA GLU A 185 2.47 -28.75 3.72
C GLU A 185 2.38 -29.88 4.75
N ALA A 186 1.40 -29.83 5.66
CA ALA A 186 1.14 -30.89 6.62
C ALA A 186 0.82 -32.23 5.92
N ARG A 187 0.08 -32.20 4.81
CA ARG A 187 -0.21 -33.41 4.00
C ARG A 187 0.98 -33.88 3.16
N SER A 188 1.88 -32.97 2.78
CA SER A 188 3.04 -33.25 1.94
C SER A 188 4.20 -33.92 2.69
N TYR A 189 4.11 -34.07 4.01
CA TYR A 189 5.14 -34.73 4.83
C TYR A 189 5.35 -36.22 4.53
N GLY A 190 4.68 -36.81 3.52
CA GLY A 190 4.83 -38.21 3.13
C GLY A 190 4.91 -38.49 1.62
N GLY A 191 5.09 -37.50 0.75
CA GLY A 191 5.13 -37.78 -0.70
C GLY A 191 5.37 -36.61 -1.64
N ASN A 192 5.92 -36.94 -2.82
CA ASN A 192 6.35 -36.00 -3.86
C ASN A 192 5.16 -35.53 -4.74
N HIS A 193 4.48 -34.46 -4.33
CA HIS A 193 3.40 -33.88 -5.12
C HIS A 193 3.89 -32.76 -6.05
N ARG A 194 3.94 -33.04 -7.36
CA ARG A 194 4.40 -32.12 -8.41
C ARG A 194 3.27 -31.20 -8.87
N PHE A 195 3.58 -29.90 -8.98
CA PHE A 195 3.02 -28.85 -9.87
C PHE A 195 1.49 -28.62 -9.99
N GLN A 196 0.62 -29.62 -9.82
CA GLN A 196 -0.86 -29.49 -9.80
C GLN A 196 -1.39 -28.82 -8.53
N ILE A 197 -0.54 -28.70 -7.50
CA ILE A 197 -0.90 -28.02 -6.25
C ILE A 197 -1.25 -26.54 -6.51
N GLY A 198 -0.55 -25.87 -7.44
CA GLY A 198 -0.78 -24.45 -7.73
C GLY A 198 -2.17 -24.19 -8.32
N SER A 199 -2.55 -24.95 -9.36
CA SER A 199 -3.88 -24.83 -9.98
C SER A 199 -5.01 -25.23 -9.03
N ASN A 200 -4.80 -26.25 -8.18
CA ASN A 200 -5.79 -26.67 -7.20
C ASN A 200 -6.01 -25.60 -6.12
N VAL A 201 -4.94 -24.95 -5.63
CA VAL A 201 -5.05 -23.84 -4.67
C VAL A 201 -5.82 -22.66 -5.26
N TRP A 202 -5.51 -22.27 -6.50
CA TRP A 202 -6.24 -21.21 -7.20
C TRP A 202 -7.71 -21.55 -7.40
N GLY A 203 -8.03 -22.79 -7.78
CA GLY A 203 -9.41 -23.25 -7.94
C GLY A 203 -10.21 -23.18 -6.62
N ILE A 204 -9.62 -23.64 -5.52
CA ILE A 204 -10.24 -23.56 -4.19
C ILE A 204 -10.44 -22.10 -3.76
N LEU A 205 -9.43 -21.25 -3.94
CA LEU A 205 -9.51 -19.84 -3.57
C LEU A 205 -10.56 -19.09 -4.40
N TYR A 206 -10.66 -19.39 -5.69
CA TYR A 206 -11.66 -18.83 -6.59
C TYR A 206 -13.09 -19.21 -6.18
N LEU A 207 -13.35 -20.49 -5.94
CA LEU A 207 -14.67 -20.95 -5.47
C LEU A 207 -15.06 -20.29 -4.14
N LYS A 208 -14.08 -20.14 -3.24
CA LYS A 208 -14.26 -19.46 -1.96
C LYS A 208 -14.53 -17.96 -2.14
N ALA A 209 -13.92 -17.31 -3.13
CA ALA A 209 -14.17 -15.92 -3.45
C ALA A 209 -15.59 -15.66 -3.97
N ILE A 210 -16.10 -16.52 -4.85
CA ILE A 210 -17.50 -16.45 -5.31
C ILE A 210 -18.44 -16.57 -4.12
N ARG A 211 -18.26 -17.62 -3.29
CA ARG A 211 -19.10 -17.87 -2.14
C ARG A 211 -19.13 -16.69 -1.17
N TYR A 212 -17.99 -16.09 -0.84
CA TYR A 212 -18.00 -14.91 0.03
C TYR A 212 -18.60 -13.67 -0.62
N GLY A 213 -18.51 -13.54 -1.95
CA GLY A 213 -19.20 -12.46 -2.67
C GLY A 213 -20.72 -12.58 -2.52
N GLU A 214 -21.26 -13.79 -2.65
CA GLU A 214 -22.68 -14.09 -2.43
C GLU A 214 -23.09 -13.83 -0.97
N GLU A 215 -22.34 -14.36 -0.01
CA GLU A 215 -22.59 -14.17 1.43
C GLU A 215 -22.53 -12.67 1.83
N LEU A 216 -21.58 -11.92 1.27
CA LEU A 216 -21.46 -10.47 1.50
C LEU A 216 -22.67 -9.73 0.93
N THR A 217 -23.10 -10.07 -0.29
CA THR A 217 -24.24 -9.44 -0.96
C THR A 217 -25.53 -9.68 -0.16
N GLN A 218 -25.78 -10.92 0.24
CA GLN A 218 -26.91 -11.27 1.11
C GLN A 218 -26.88 -10.50 2.44
N ALA A 219 -25.69 -10.36 3.05
CA ALA A 219 -25.54 -9.61 4.30
C ALA A 219 -25.73 -8.09 4.11
N MET A 220 -25.42 -7.55 2.93
CA MET A 220 -25.67 -6.14 2.58
C MET A 220 -27.17 -5.89 2.36
N GLU A 221 -27.85 -6.79 1.66
CA GLU A 221 -29.31 -6.73 1.47
C GLU A 221 -30.05 -6.84 2.80
N ALA A 222 -29.65 -7.78 3.67
CA ALA A 222 -30.23 -7.92 5.01
C ALA A 222 -30.06 -6.68 5.89
N ARG A 223 -29.02 -5.87 5.65
CA ARG A 223 -28.78 -4.58 6.33
C ARG A 223 -29.43 -3.39 5.61
N CYS A 224 -30.26 -3.64 4.60
CA CYS A 224 -30.93 -2.61 3.79
C CYS A 224 -29.93 -1.62 3.15
N PHE A 225 -28.81 -2.13 2.64
CA PHE A 225 -27.81 -1.27 1.98
C PHE A 225 -28.38 -0.67 0.68
N VAL A 226 -28.45 0.66 0.61
CA VAL A 226 -29.12 1.41 -0.48
C VAL A 226 -28.18 1.74 -1.65
N GLY A 227 -26.92 1.30 -1.59
CA GLY A 227 -25.92 1.63 -2.62
C GLY A 227 -25.06 2.87 -2.32
N GLU A 228 -25.34 3.58 -1.23
CA GLU A 228 -24.55 4.75 -0.82
C GLU A 228 -23.32 4.36 0.00
N TYR A 229 -22.15 4.82 -0.43
CA TYR A 229 -20.91 4.65 0.35
C TYR A 229 -20.88 5.65 1.53
N VAL A 230 -20.36 5.27 2.69
CA VAL A 230 -20.38 6.15 3.87
C VAL A 230 -19.45 7.35 3.68
N LYS A 231 -19.96 8.57 3.91
CA LYS A 231 -19.14 9.80 3.94
C LYS A 231 -18.29 9.85 5.20
N SER A 232 -17.07 10.37 5.08
CA SER A 232 -16.24 10.65 6.26
C SER A 232 -16.96 11.62 7.19
N SER A 233 -16.99 11.29 8.48
CA SER A 233 -17.61 12.11 9.53
C SER A 233 -16.85 13.40 9.84
N ARG A 234 -15.67 13.61 9.24
CA ARG A 234 -14.80 14.73 9.61
C ARG A 234 -15.18 15.99 8.84
N SER A 235 -15.35 17.11 9.54
CA SER A 235 -15.69 18.40 8.94
C SER A 235 -14.47 19.07 8.30
N PHE A 236 -14.71 19.81 7.22
CA PHE A 236 -13.71 20.66 6.58
C PHE A 236 -13.34 21.83 7.50
N THR A 237 -12.04 22.05 7.73
CA THR A 237 -11.55 23.05 8.68
C THR A 237 -10.99 24.27 7.94
N TRP A 238 -11.02 25.46 8.55
CA TRP A 238 -10.48 26.68 7.92
C TRP A 238 -8.98 26.60 7.61
N LYS A 239 -8.22 25.84 8.41
CA LYS A 239 -6.80 25.53 8.17
C LYS A 239 -6.59 24.78 6.84
N ASP A 240 -7.54 23.94 6.44
CA ASP A 240 -7.50 23.22 5.17
C ASP A 240 -7.58 24.19 3.99
N TRP A 241 -8.45 25.20 4.10
CA TRP A 241 -8.64 26.21 3.07
C TRP A 241 -7.40 27.07 2.87
N PHE A 242 -6.79 27.57 3.94
CA PHE A 242 -5.57 28.37 3.86
C PHE A 242 -4.40 27.60 3.22
N ALA A 243 -4.24 26.32 3.56
CA ALA A 243 -3.19 25.48 2.98
C ALA A 243 -3.38 25.28 1.46
N LEU A 244 -4.62 25.02 1.01
CA LEU A 244 -4.93 24.88 -0.41
C LEU A 244 -4.74 26.18 -1.18
N VAL A 245 -5.29 27.29 -0.67
CA VAL A 245 -5.17 28.60 -1.32
C VAL A 245 -3.70 29.02 -1.41
N GLY A 246 -2.91 28.80 -0.36
CA GLY A 246 -1.48 29.11 -0.38
C GLY A 246 -0.74 28.37 -1.50
N LEU A 247 -1.01 27.08 -1.69
CA LEU A 247 -0.39 26.27 -2.75
C LEU A 247 -0.85 26.69 -4.15
N VAL A 248 -2.13 27.03 -4.32
CA VAL A 248 -2.66 27.55 -5.59
C VAL A 248 -2.02 28.90 -5.95
N VAL A 249 -1.82 29.79 -4.98
CA VAL A 249 -1.13 31.07 -5.20
C VAL A 249 0.32 30.84 -5.63
N VAL A 250 1.03 29.88 -5.03
CA VAL A 250 2.39 29.52 -5.45
C VAL A 250 2.40 29.01 -6.90
N ILE A 251 1.46 28.15 -7.28
CA ILE A 251 1.34 27.64 -8.66
C ILE A 251 1.03 28.78 -9.64
N LEU A 252 0.09 29.66 -9.32
CA LEU A 252 -0.22 30.83 -10.15
C LEU A 252 0.99 31.75 -10.29
N GLY A 253 1.73 31.99 -9.21
CA GLY A 253 2.98 32.75 -9.23
C GLY A 253 4.02 32.12 -10.15
N GLN A 254 4.20 30.80 -10.11
CA GLN A 254 5.10 30.07 -11.02
C GLN A 254 4.69 30.22 -12.49
N ILE A 255 3.39 30.13 -12.79
CA ILE A 255 2.88 30.28 -14.16
C ILE A 255 3.09 31.71 -14.67
N LEU A 256 2.85 32.71 -13.82
CA LEU A 256 2.87 34.13 -14.18
C LEU A 256 4.30 34.70 -14.27
N LEU A 257 5.24 34.18 -13.47
CA LEU A 257 6.68 34.51 -13.55
C LEU A 257 7.39 33.81 -14.71
N GLY A 258 6.65 33.09 -15.57
CA GLY A 258 7.19 32.32 -16.67
C GLY A 258 7.77 31.01 -16.16
N GLY A 259 7.06 29.92 -16.46
CA GLY A 259 7.58 28.56 -16.35
C GLY A 259 8.96 28.47 -16.96
#